data_AF-A0A923QUN3-F1
#
_entry.id   AF-A0A923QUN3-F1
#
_cell.length_a   1.000
_cell.length_b   1.000
_cell.length_c   1.000
_cell.angle_alpha   90.00
_cell.angle_beta   90.00
_cell.angle_gamma   90.00
#
_symmetry.space_group_name_H-M   'P 1'
#
loop_
_entity.id
_entity.type
_entity.pdbx_description
1 polymer ?
#
loop_
_entity_poly.entity_id
_entity_poly.type
_entity_poly.pdbx_seq_one_letter_code
_entity_poly.pdbx_strand_id
1 'polypeptide(L)'
;MRGISENRAGREAIRSSLTPKLLALLSTCALFSCAPASDEDSYSDACVLPSDQTQTLTGRWYRLPVFISFRDGHFNSYELGLAMDAADNWNRFFGATQGVAVFDYGTRASPRLDQKTTSPPAGGICSEATPDVSRPGGYRTSLTIFKRTTWIYATSAIAITSTCTTAASPVKALTNAMMELNYQTYFTSGKPVPDLTSIFTHELGHLIGLDHSCAGSYDASSPTHPPVCSNSGLDSSYFSAVMYPSFAFKSDGVTGIPRKSLNGNDQGRTSCLYGPNALK
;
A
#
# COMPACT_ATOMS: atom_id res chain seq x y z
N MET A 1 -58.67 -5.03 26.82
CA MET A 1 -58.93 -6.24 27.65
C MET A 1 -57.80 -7.23 27.43
N ARG A 2 -57.14 -7.66 28.53
CA ARG A 2 -56.28 -8.85 28.73
C ARG A 2 -55.10 -9.01 27.72
N GLY A 3 -53.82 -8.85 28.06
CA GLY A 3 -53.11 -9.20 29.30
C GLY A 3 -52.40 -10.55 29.11
N ILE A 4 -51.10 -10.62 29.45
CA ILE A 4 -50.17 -11.77 29.70
C ILE A 4 -48.79 -11.35 29.19
N SER A 5 -47.65 -11.55 29.84
CA SER A 5 -47.23 -11.84 31.22
C SER A 5 -45.70 -11.83 31.16
N GLU A 6 -45.06 -11.29 32.18
CA GLU A 6 -43.62 -11.24 32.39
C GLU A 6 -42.99 -12.63 32.51
N ASN A 7 -41.67 -12.73 32.27
CA ASN A 7 -40.85 -13.66 33.05
C ASN A 7 -39.43 -13.12 33.33
N ARG A 8 -39.14 -13.19 34.64
CA ARG A 8 -37.92 -12.88 35.42
C ARG A 8 -36.69 -13.67 34.94
N ALA A 9 -35.51 -13.05 34.88
CA ALA A 9 -34.53 -12.85 35.96
C ALA A 9 -33.82 -14.14 36.43
N GLY A 10 -32.50 -14.20 36.21
CA GLY A 10 -31.58 -15.17 36.81
C GLY A 10 -30.19 -14.55 36.92
N ARG A 11 -29.88 -13.95 38.08
CA ARG A 11 -28.53 -13.61 38.53
C ARG A 11 -28.02 -14.78 39.36
N GLU A 12 -26.86 -15.33 39.03
CA GLU A 12 -26.06 -16.09 39.99
C GLU A 12 -24.66 -15.50 40.07
N ALA A 13 -24.36 -15.01 41.27
CA ALA A 13 -23.04 -14.60 41.71
C ALA A 13 -22.45 -15.76 42.50
N ILE A 14 -21.26 -16.24 42.11
CA ILE A 14 -20.48 -17.19 42.90
C ILE A 14 -19.22 -16.48 43.38
N ARG A 15 -19.19 -16.20 44.69
CA ARG A 15 -17.99 -15.89 45.48
C ARG A 15 -17.55 -17.19 46.18
N SER A 16 -16.27 -17.54 46.08
CA SER A 16 -15.61 -18.56 46.92
C SER A 16 -14.09 -18.39 46.72
N SER A 17 -13.40 -17.65 47.58
CA SER A 17 -12.76 -18.07 48.85
C SER A 17 -11.27 -18.36 48.66
N LEU A 18 -10.45 -17.50 49.25
CA LEU A 18 -9.02 -17.69 49.52
C LEU A 18 -8.79 -18.91 50.43
N THR A 19 -7.68 -19.63 50.23
CA THR A 19 -6.75 -20.05 51.30
C THR A 19 -5.46 -20.65 50.71
N PRO A 20 -4.35 -20.72 51.49
CA PRO A 20 -3.00 -20.50 50.98
C PRO A 20 -2.04 -21.70 51.12
N LYS A 21 -0.82 -21.49 50.59
CA LYS A 21 0.45 -22.18 50.87
C LYS A 21 0.60 -23.63 50.40
N LEU A 22 1.29 -23.79 49.27
CA LEU A 22 2.23 -24.89 49.08
C LEU A 22 3.54 -24.35 48.49
N LEU A 23 4.58 -24.39 49.31
CA LEU A 23 5.96 -24.12 48.97
C LEU A 23 6.51 -25.39 48.30
N ALA A 24 6.87 -25.32 47.02
CA ALA A 24 7.58 -26.39 46.33
C ALA A 24 8.72 -25.79 45.51
N LEU A 25 9.95 -26.13 45.93
CA LEU A 25 11.18 -25.99 45.18
C LEU A 25 11.01 -26.63 43.79
N LEU A 26 11.10 -25.83 42.73
CA LEU A 26 11.27 -26.33 41.37
C LEU A 26 12.20 -25.40 40.58
N SER A 27 13.43 -25.88 40.42
CA SER A 27 14.28 -25.78 39.24
C SER A 27 14.36 -24.41 38.54
N THR A 28 15.46 -23.71 38.82
CA THR A 28 16.06 -22.71 37.93
C THR A 28 16.50 -23.38 36.63
N CYS A 29 15.56 -23.75 35.76
CA CYS A 29 15.83 -23.84 34.34
C CYS A 29 16.00 -22.39 33.87
N ALA A 30 17.25 -22.01 33.61
CA ALA A 30 17.58 -20.81 32.87
C ALA A 30 16.63 -20.73 31.67
N LEU A 31 15.73 -19.74 31.73
CA LEU A 31 14.89 -19.35 30.62
C LEU A 31 15.86 -18.86 29.54
N PHE A 32 16.35 -19.79 28.72
CA PHE A 32 16.68 -19.49 27.34
C PHE A 32 15.36 -19.07 26.71
N SER A 33 15.01 -17.80 26.95
CA SER A 33 14.02 -17.10 26.18
C SER A 33 14.58 -17.15 24.78
N CYS A 34 14.13 -18.14 24.01
CA CYS A 34 14.11 -18.06 22.56
C CYS A 34 13.25 -16.83 22.26
N ALA A 35 13.84 -15.64 22.38
CA ALA A 35 13.35 -14.48 21.69
C ALA A 35 13.25 -14.97 20.25
N PRO A 36 12.05 -15.06 19.67
CA PRO A 36 11.96 -15.36 18.25
C PRO A 36 12.92 -14.37 17.60
N ALA A 37 13.85 -14.89 16.78
CA ALA A 37 14.65 -14.02 15.94
C ALA A 37 13.62 -13.12 15.27
N SER A 38 13.56 -11.86 15.71
CA SER A 38 12.87 -10.86 14.96
C SER A 38 13.72 -10.80 13.72
N ASP A 39 13.25 -11.45 12.66
CA ASP A 39 13.51 -10.99 11.30
C ASP A 39 12.99 -9.55 11.29
N GLU A 40 13.75 -8.65 11.92
CA GLU A 40 13.63 -7.24 11.65
C GLU A 40 13.99 -7.17 10.19
N ASP A 41 12.96 -7.00 9.36
CA ASP A 41 13.11 -6.68 7.95
C ASP A 41 14.23 -5.63 7.88
N SER A 42 15.40 -6.02 7.36
CA SER A 42 16.54 -5.12 7.29
C SER A 42 16.25 -4.10 6.20
N TYR A 43 15.62 -3.01 6.58
CA TYR A 43 15.33 -1.91 5.67
C TYR A 43 16.62 -1.17 5.33
N SER A 44 16.87 -0.98 4.04
CA SER A 44 18.03 -0.25 3.52
C SER A 44 17.64 1.18 3.15
N ASP A 45 18.32 2.16 3.74
CA ASP A 45 18.24 3.58 3.39
C ASP A 45 19.19 3.97 2.24
N ALA A 46 19.99 3.02 1.75
CA ALA A 46 20.91 3.24 0.66
C ALA A 46 20.17 3.45 -0.66
N CYS A 47 20.48 4.54 -1.36
CA CYS A 47 20.06 4.74 -2.74
C CYS A 47 20.82 3.76 -3.65
N VAL A 48 20.16 2.64 -3.97
CA VAL A 48 20.64 1.64 -4.93
C VAL A 48 19.70 1.66 -6.13
N LEU A 49 20.09 2.43 -7.15
CA LEU A 49 19.37 2.54 -8.42
C LEU A 49 20.23 1.95 -9.54
N PRO A 50 19.91 0.74 -10.02
CA PRO A 50 20.53 0.21 -11.22
C PRO A 50 20.46 1.21 -12.38
N SER A 51 21.52 1.28 -13.19
CA SER A 51 21.63 2.27 -14.27
C SER A 51 20.51 2.15 -15.32
N ASP A 52 20.01 0.93 -15.54
CA ASP A 52 18.89 0.62 -16.42
C ASP A 52 17.52 0.98 -15.82
N GLN A 53 17.44 1.33 -14.52
CA GLN A 53 16.21 1.73 -13.84
C GLN A 53 16.11 3.24 -13.58
N THR A 54 17.02 4.06 -14.12
CA THR A 54 17.00 5.52 -13.91
C THR A 54 15.67 6.19 -14.29
N GLN A 55 14.94 5.63 -15.24
CA GLN A 55 13.66 6.15 -15.75
C GLN A 55 12.44 5.61 -15.01
N THR A 56 12.66 4.68 -14.07
CA THR A 56 11.59 4.10 -13.26
C THR A 56 11.21 5.01 -12.08
N LEU A 57 11.79 6.21 -11.98
CA LEU A 57 11.49 7.21 -10.95
C LEU A 57 10.57 8.28 -11.57
N THR A 58 9.27 8.19 -11.29
CA THR A 58 8.24 9.03 -11.95
C THR A 58 8.08 10.39 -11.27
N GLY A 59 8.45 10.51 -10.00
CA GLY A 59 8.39 11.75 -9.24
C GLY A 59 8.64 11.56 -7.76
N ARG A 60 8.55 12.64 -6.98
CA ARG A 60 8.41 12.56 -5.52
C ARG A 60 7.44 13.60 -4.96
N TRP A 61 6.84 13.32 -3.82
CA TRP A 61 6.10 14.32 -3.06
C TRP A 61 7.07 15.26 -2.33
N TYR A 62 6.78 16.56 -2.36
CA TYR A 62 7.60 17.55 -1.64
C TYR A 62 7.45 17.48 -0.11
N ARG A 63 6.32 16.97 0.38
CA ARG A 63 6.08 16.79 1.81
C ARG A 63 5.38 15.46 2.06
N LEU A 64 5.73 14.88 3.20
CA LEU A 64 5.11 13.69 3.76
C LEU A 64 4.41 14.06 5.09
N PRO A 65 3.39 13.30 5.51
CA PRO A 65 2.79 12.18 4.81
C PRO A 65 1.90 12.62 3.64
N VAL A 66 1.69 11.71 2.70
CA VAL A 66 0.71 11.80 1.64
C VAL A 66 -0.65 11.36 2.20
N PHE A 67 -1.65 12.23 2.11
CA PHE A 67 -3.00 11.95 2.63
C PHE A 67 -3.80 11.11 1.64
N ILE A 68 -4.18 9.91 2.05
CA ILE A 68 -5.00 8.97 1.28
C ILE A 68 -6.41 8.98 1.85
N SER A 69 -7.42 8.94 0.99
CA SER A 69 -8.81 8.72 1.38
C SER A 69 -9.46 7.69 0.50
N PHE A 70 -10.41 6.97 1.08
CA PHE A 70 -11.21 5.99 0.37
C PHE A 70 -12.53 6.63 -0.02
N ARG A 71 -12.96 6.39 -1.25
CA ARG A 71 -14.29 6.83 -1.67
C ARG A 71 -15.35 6.22 -0.76
N ASP A 72 -16.20 7.05 -0.16
CA ASP A 72 -17.21 6.60 0.80
C ASP A 72 -18.17 5.58 0.17
N GLY A 73 -18.49 4.52 0.93
CA GLY A 73 -19.34 3.41 0.48
C GLY A 73 -18.74 2.45 -0.54
N HIS A 74 -17.52 2.68 -1.06
CA HIS A 74 -16.92 1.79 -2.06
C HIS A 74 -16.31 0.53 -1.43
N PHE A 75 -15.66 0.67 -0.28
CA PHE A 75 -14.92 -0.42 0.36
C PHE A 75 -15.61 -0.85 1.65
N ASN A 76 -15.70 -2.17 1.86
CA ASN A 76 -16.11 -2.68 3.18
C ASN A 76 -14.94 -2.62 4.18
N SER A 77 -15.21 -2.90 5.45
CA SER A 77 -14.19 -2.83 6.52
C SER A 77 -13.02 -3.79 6.31
N TYR A 78 -13.26 -4.95 5.70
CA TYR A 78 -12.20 -5.91 5.38
C TYR A 78 -11.28 -5.39 4.27
N GLU A 79 -11.83 -4.90 3.16
CA GLU A 79 -11.06 -4.30 2.07
C GLU A 79 -10.26 -3.08 2.52
N LEU A 80 -10.86 -2.22 3.36
CA LEU A 80 -10.17 -1.08 3.98
C LEU A 80 -8.99 -1.54 4.84
N GLY A 81 -9.17 -2.59 5.65
CA GLY A 81 -8.09 -3.19 6.43
C GLY A 81 -6.91 -3.63 5.57
N LEU A 82 -7.17 -4.29 4.43
CA LEU A 82 -6.13 -4.74 3.50
C LEU A 82 -5.40 -3.58 2.82
N ALA A 83 -6.09 -2.48 2.51
CA ALA A 83 -5.45 -1.28 1.96
C ALA A 83 -4.57 -0.58 3.00
N MET A 84 -5.02 -0.51 4.25
CA MET A 84 -4.24 0.04 5.35
C MET A 84 -3.02 -0.83 5.68
N ASP A 85 -3.13 -2.16 5.60
CA ASP A 85 -1.98 -3.06 5.76
C ASP A 85 -0.89 -2.78 4.70
N ALA A 86 -1.30 -2.50 3.46
CA ALA A 86 -0.38 -2.12 2.39
C ALA A 86 0.28 -0.75 2.66
N ALA A 87 -0.47 0.22 3.16
CA ALA A 87 0.07 1.52 3.54
C ALA A 87 1.01 1.42 4.76
N ASP A 88 0.66 0.58 5.74
CA ASP A 88 1.49 0.29 6.92
C ASP A 88 2.83 -0.34 6.51
N ASN A 89 2.83 -1.18 5.49
CA ASN A 89 4.06 -1.77 4.96
C ASN A 89 5.05 -0.70 4.46
N TRP A 90 4.57 0.26 3.68
CA TRP A 90 5.37 1.41 3.27
C TRP A 90 5.74 2.33 4.45
N ASN A 91 4.81 2.58 5.37
CA ASN A 91 5.06 3.39 6.57
C ASN A 91 6.13 2.77 7.49
N ARG A 92 6.20 1.43 7.61
CA ARG A 92 7.28 0.76 8.36
C ARG A 92 8.65 1.02 7.74
N PHE A 93 8.76 0.89 6.42
CA PHE A 93 10.01 1.20 5.70
C PHE A 93 10.44 2.66 5.89
N PHE A 94 9.52 3.62 5.68
CA PHE A 94 9.83 5.04 5.88
C PHE A 94 10.07 5.39 7.36
N GLY A 95 9.38 4.74 8.29
CA GLY A 95 9.59 4.91 9.73
C GLY A 95 10.99 4.47 10.14
N ALA A 96 11.45 3.33 9.61
CA ALA A 96 12.78 2.80 9.89
C ALA A 96 13.91 3.60 9.22
N THR A 97 13.73 4.05 7.98
CA THR A 97 14.80 4.70 7.18
C THR A 97 14.83 6.22 7.31
N GLN A 98 13.69 6.86 7.60
CA GLN A 98 13.54 8.31 7.59
C GLN A 98 12.86 8.87 8.85
N GLY A 99 12.36 8.01 9.74
CA GLY A 99 11.66 8.44 10.96
C GLY A 99 10.31 9.11 10.70
N VAL A 100 9.68 8.86 9.55
CA VAL A 100 8.38 9.46 9.16
C VAL A 100 7.41 8.41 8.61
N ALA A 101 6.12 8.70 8.65
CA ALA A 101 5.13 7.96 7.85
C ALA A 101 5.04 8.58 6.46
N VAL A 102 4.98 7.76 5.42
CA VAL A 102 4.79 8.22 4.04
C VAL A 102 3.32 8.40 3.69
N PHE A 103 2.41 7.66 4.34
CA PHE A 103 0.98 7.74 4.13
C PHE A 103 0.21 8.05 5.41
N ASP A 104 -0.75 8.97 5.30
CA ASP A 104 -1.78 9.20 6.31
C ASP A 104 -3.15 8.85 5.71
N TYR A 105 -3.71 7.75 6.18
CA TYR A 105 -5.04 7.25 5.79
C TYR A 105 -6.07 7.38 6.94
N GLY A 106 -5.75 8.11 8.01
CA GLY A 106 -6.53 8.17 9.25
C GLY A 106 -6.18 7.02 10.20
N THR A 107 -7.19 6.34 10.73
CA THR A 107 -7.00 5.14 11.56
C THR A 107 -7.89 4.01 11.10
N ARG A 108 -7.64 2.77 11.53
CA ARG A 108 -8.54 1.64 11.24
C ARG A 108 -9.96 1.85 11.75
N ALA A 109 -10.11 2.52 12.89
CA ALA A 109 -11.41 2.85 13.48
C ALA A 109 -12.08 4.08 12.83
N SER A 110 -11.30 4.91 12.15
CA SER A 110 -11.77 6.13 11.49
C SER A 110 -10.94 6.39 10.23
N PRO A 111 -11.14 5.58 9.17
CA PRO A 111 -10.51 5.82 7.88
C PRO A 111 -10.85 7.21 7.37
N ARG A 112 -9.95 7.82 6.61
CA ARG A 112 -10.30 8.99 5.83
C ARG A 112 -11.21 8.57 4.68
N LEU A 113 -12.43 9.11 4.68
CA LEU A 113 -13.44 8.84 3.67
C LEU A 113 -13.69 10.11 2.85
N ASP A 114 -13.85 9.95 1.54
CA ASP A 114 -14.10 11.03 0.60
C ASP A 114 -15.51 10.96 0.00
N GLN A 115 -16.23 12.09 0.07
CA GLN A 115 -17.58 12.27 -0.42
C GLN A 115 -17.67 12.60 -1.93
N LYS A 116 -16.55 12.66 -2.68
CA LYS A 116 -16.50 12.80 -4.16
C LYS A 116 -17.25 11.71 -4.95
N THR A 117 -18.38 12.01 -5.59
CA THR A 117 -19.23 11.00 -6.26
C THR A 117 -18.64 10.28 -7.48
N THR A 118 -17.66 10.86 -8.13
CA THR A 118 -17.07 10.33 -9.37
C THR A 118 -15.56 10.52 -9.33
N SER A 119 -14.81 9.57 -9.89
CA SER A 119 -13.41 9.87 -10.24
C SER A 119 -13.42 10.90 -11.38
N PRO A 120 -12.58 11.95 -11.29
CA PRO A 120 -12.33 12.78 -12.46
C PRO A 120 -11.73 11.90 -13.57
N PRO A 121 -11.94 12.23 -14.85
CA PRO A 121 -11.20 11.58 -15.93
C PRO A 121 -9.69 11.75 -15.70
N ALA A 122 -8.85 10.85 -16.24
CA ALA A 122 -7.40 10.87 -16.01
C ALA A 122 -6.72 12.23 -16.34
N GLY A 123 -7.26 13.02 -17.29
CA GLY A 123 -6.78 14.39 -17.55
C GLY A 123 -7.30 15.46 -16.57
N GLY A 124 -8.39 15.17 -15.87
CA GLY A 124 -9.05 16.07 -14.92
C GLY A 124 -8.40 16.11 -13.54
N ILE A 125 -7.65 15.08 -13.13
CA ILE A 125 -6.96 15.14 -11.82
C ILE A 125 -5.96 16.29 -11.73
N CYS A 126 -5.34 16.69 -12.84
CA CYS A 126 -4.33 17.73 -12.83
C CYS A 126 -4.91 19.14 -12.95
N SER A 127 -6.21 19.26 -13.23
CA SER A 127 -6.94 20.53 -13.21
C SER A 127 -7.74 20.73 -11.92
N GLU A 128 -7.91 19.69 -11.09
CA GLU A 128 -8.36 19.89 -9.72
C GLU A 128 -7.37 20.81 -9.00
N ALA A 129 -7.88 21.80 -8.27
CA ALA A 129 -7.05 22.76 -7.54
C ALA A 129 -6.02 21.99 -6.72
N THR A 130 -4.74 22.16 -7.08
CA THR A 130 -3.66 21.54 -6.34
C THR A 130 -3.75 22.05 -4.91
N PRO A 131 -3.64 21.16 -3.91
CA PRO A 131 -3.60 21.61 -2.52
C PRO A 131 -2.48 22.64 -2.42
N ASP A 132 -2.75 23.79 -1.82
CA ASP A 132 -1.74 24.81 -1.60
C ASP A 132 -0.72 24.26 -0.60
N VAL A 133 0.28 23.55 -1.13
CA VAL A 133 1.36 22.91 -0.37
C VAL A 133 2.20 23.93 0.39
N SER A 134 2.08 25.23 0.09
CA SER A 134 2.82 26.27 0.80
C SER A 134 2.21 26.58 2.18
N ARG A 135 0.93 26.27 2.42
CA ARG A 135 0.21 26.64 3.66
C ARG A 135 0.14 25.49 4.68
N PRO A 136 0.41 25.76 5.98
CA PRO A 136 0.07 24.83 7.06
C PRO A 136 -1.43 24.49 7.03
N GLY A 137 -1.79 23.21 6.90
CA GLY A 137 -3.18 22.77 6.72
C GLY A 137 -3.76 22.95 5.31
N GLY A 138 -2.94 23.32 4.32
CA GLY A 138 -3.33 23.43 2.90
C GLY A 138 -3.50 22.09 2.17
N TYR A 139 -3.07 20.99 2.79
CA TYR A 139 -3.36 19.62 2.36
C TYR A 139 -4.82 19.25 2.67
N ARG A 140 -5.77 19.84 1.95
CA ARG A 140 -7.19 19.46 2.08
C ARG A 140 -7.67 18.50 1.01
N THR A 141 -6.93 18.32 -0.08
CA THR A 141 -7.26 17.29 -1.06
C THR A 141 -6.49 16.02 -0.71
N SER A 142 -7.20 15.10 -0.07
CA SER A 142 -6.81 13.72 -0.03
C SER A 142 -6.80 13.12 -1.42
N LEU A 143 -5.84 12.25 -1.68
CA LEU A 143 -5.84 11.40 -2.85
C LEU A 143 -6.92 10.34 -2.67
N THR A 144 -7.84 10.26 -3.62
CA THR A 144 -9.00 9.38 -3.48
C THR A 144 -8.74 8.04 -4.17
N ILE A 145 -8.94 6.95 -3.44
CA ILE A 145 -8.95 5.59 -3.97
C ILE A 145 -10.40 5.23 -4.35
N PHE A 146 -10.62 4.85 -5.60
CA PHE A 146 -11.93 4.48 -6.14
C PHE A 146 -12.00 2.99 -6.47
N LYS A 147 -13.05 2.33 -5.98
CA LYS A 147 -13.54 1.07 -6.53
C LYS A 147 -14.38 1.32 -7.79
N ARG A 148 -14.03 0.73 -8.93
CA ARG A 148 -14.73 0.93 -10.21
C ARG A 148 -15.53 -0.29 -10.61
N THR A 149 -16.85 -0.14 -10.68
CA THR A 149 -17.77 -1.13 -11.27
C THR A 149 -17.95 -0.95 -12.78
N THR A 150 -17.41 0.14 -13.33
CA THR A 150 -17.28 0.39 -14.76
C THR A 150 -15.84 0.83 -15.05
N TRP A 151 -15.18 0.11 -15.95
CA TRP A 151 -13.77 0.19 -16.26
C TRP A 151 -13.58 0.66 -17.70
N ILE A 152 -12.89 1.79 -17.85
CA ILE A 152 -12.69 2.47 -19.13
C ILE A 152 -11.27 2.25 -19.67
N TYR A 153 -10.40 1.60 -18.90
CA TYR A 153 -9.03 1.29 -19.28
C TYR A 153 -8.95 -0.12 -19.91
N ALA A 154 -7.75 -0.55 -20.28
CA ALA A 154 -7.51 -1.90 -20.78
C ALA A 154 -8.06 -2.95 -19.80
N THR A 155 -8.71 -4.00 -20.32
CA THR A 155 -9.36 -5.04 -19.51
C THR A 155 -8.36 -5.86 -18.68
N SER A 156 -7.09 -5.88 -19.09
CA SER A 156 -5.99 -6.51 -18.36
C SER A 156 -5.44 -5.65 -17.21
N ALA A 157 -5.81 -4.37 -17.13
CA ALA A 157 -5.41 -3.50 -16.02
C ALA A 157 -6.33 -3.76 -14.81
N ILE A 158 -5.71 -4.18 -13.70
CA ILE A 158 -6.43 -4.44 -12.45
C ILE A 158 -6.63 -3.18 -11.61
N ALA A 159 -5.68 -2.25 -11.71
CA ALA A 159 -5.74 -0.96 -11.09
C ALA A 159 -4.93 0.03 -11.93
N ILE A 160 -5.16 1.32 -11.69
CA ILE A 160 -4.43 2.42 -12.28
C ILE A 160 -4.17 3.45 -11.18
N THR A 161 -2.91 3.84 -11.03
CA THR A 161 -2.51 5.03 -10.29
C THR A 161 -2.17 6.14 -11.27
N SER A 162 -3.02 7.16 -11.34
CA SER A 162 -2.77 8.35 -12.16
C SER A 162 -2.13 9.42 -11.29
N THR A 163 -1.04 10.04 -11.76
CA THR A 163 -0.33 11.09 -11.03
C THR A 163 -0.22 12.36 -11.87
N CYS A 164 -0.14 13.51 -11.19
CA CYS A 164 0.13 14.81 -11.77
C CYS A 164 1.51 15.27 -11.35
N THR A 165 2.32 15.64 -12.33
CA THR A 165 3.70 16.05 -12.08
C THR A 165 3.97 17.46 -12.58
N THR A 166 4.78 18.23 -11.85
CA THR A 166 5.41 19.44 -12.39
C THR A 166 6.87 19.16 -12.73
N ALA A 167 7.39 19.88 -13.72
CA ALA A 167 8.82 19.84 -14.01
C ALA A 167 9.62 20.26 -12.77
N ALA A 168 10.52 19.39 -12.34
CA ALA A 168 11.47 19.63 -11.27
C ALA A 168 12.73 18.80 -11.57
N SER A 169 13.88 19.31 -11.15
CA SER A 169 15.18 18.64 -11.32
C SER A 169 15.68 18.18 -9.95
N PRO A 170 16.36 17.01 -9.88
CA PRO A 170 16.57 16.01 -10.92
C PRO A 170 15.36 15.09 -11.12
N VAL A 171 14.40 15.12 -10.20
CA VAL A 171 13.19 14.30 -10.22
C VAL A 171 11.97 15.21 -10.21
N LYS A 172 10.95 14.85 -11.02
CA LYS A 172 9.66 15.56 -11.08
C LYS A 172 8.99 15.62 -9.71
N ALA A 173 8.15 16.63 -9.51
CA ALA A 173 7.37 16.74 -8.28
C ALA A 173 5.95 16.24 -8.48
N LEU A 174 5.51 15.34 -7.62
CA LEU A 174 4.12 14.88 -7.54
C LEU A 174 3.27 15.96 -6.87
N THR A 175 2.14 16.29 -7.48
CA THR A 175 1.25 17.38 -7.06
C THR A 175 -0.18 16.94 -6.82
N ASN A 176 -0.62 15.89 -7.51
CA ASN A 176 -1.91 15.24 -7.29
C ASN A 176 -1.82 13.79 -7.76
N ALA A 177 -2.76 12.95 -7.34
CA ALA A 177 -2.92 11.58 -7.81
C ALA A 177 -4.31 11.03 -7.51
N MET A 178 -4.67 9.95 -8.18
CA MET A 178 -5.81 9.11 -7.84
C MET A 178 -5.46 7.65 -8.10
N MET A 179 -6.18 6.76 -7.42
CA MET A 179 -6.07 5.32 -7.64
C MET A 179 -7.44 4.75 -7.97
N GLU A 180 -7.51 3.90 -8.98
CA GLU A 180 -8.76 3.26 -9.42
C GLU A 180 -8.56 1.75 -9.50
N LEU A 181 -9.45 0.96 -8.88
CA LEU A 181 -9.41 -0.50 -8.88
C LEU A 181 -10.54 -1.07 -9.74
N ASN A 182 -10.20 -2.02 -10.61
CA ASN A 182 -11.11 -2.64 -11.57
C ASN A 182 -11.92 -3.78 -10.95
N TYR A 183 -13.03 -3.43 -10.31
CA TYR A 183 -14.00 -4.41 -9.80
C TYR A 183 -15.06 -4.84 -10.83
N GLN A 184 -14.99 -4.31 -12.06
CA GLN A 184 -15.79 -4.83 -13.17
C GLN A 184 -15.23 -6.18 -13.64
N THR A 185 -13.91 -6.25 -13.84
CA THR A 185 -13.24 -7.45 -14.38
C THR A 185 -12.74 -8.37 -13.27
N TYR A 186 -12.18 -7.79 -12.20
CA TYR A 186 -11.59 -8.54 -11.09
C TYR A 186 -12.51 -8.55 -9.88
N PHE A 187 -12.27 -9.47 -8.94
CA PHE A 187 -13.07 -9.62 -7.71
C PHE A 187 -14.56 -9.91 -7.95
N THR A 188 -14.89 -10.46 -9.12
CA THR A 188 -16.22 -10.95 -9.46
C THR A 188 -16.29 -12.46 -9.32
N SER A 189 -17.49 -13.00 -9.08
CA SER A 189 -17.69 -14.45 -8.91
C SER A 189 -17.20 -15.22 -10.14
N GLY A 190 -16.43 -16.30 -9.90
CA GLY A 190 -15.92 -17.18 -10.97
C GLY A 190 -14.70 -16.63 -11.73
N LYS A 191 -14.10 -15.52 -11.28
CA LYS A 191 -12.83 -15.02 -11.80
C LYS A 191 -11.68 -15.29 -10.83
N PRO A 192 -10.43 -15.33 -11.32
CA PRO A 192 -9.27 -15.29 -10.44
C PRO A 192 -9.35 -14.07 -9.51
N VAL A 193 -8.95 -14.27 -8.26
CA VAL A 193 -8.98 -13.29 -7.18
C VAL A 193 -7.53 -12.98 -6.80
N PRO A 194 -6.94 -11.93 -7.36
CA PRO A 194 -5.60 -11.50 -6.99
C PRO A 194 -5.55 -11.07 -5.53
N ASP A 195 -4.37 -11.12 -4.90
CA ASP A 195 -4.22 -10.68 -3.52
C ASP A 195 -4.34 -9.14 -3.45
N LEU A 196 -5.43 -8.68 -2.82
CA LEU A 196 -5.78 -7.25 -2.79
C LEU A 196 -4.75 -6.39 -2.05
N THR A 197 -4.13 -6.90 -0.98
CA THR A 197 -3.03 -6.18 -0.30
C THR A 197 -1.83 -5.98 -1.24
N SER A 198 -1.51 -6.95 -2.08
CA SER A 198 -0.39 -6.86 -3.04
C SER A 198 -0.67 -5.80 -4.10
N ILE A 199 -1.91 -5.71 -4.60
CA ILE A 199 -2.32 -4.63 -5.51
C ILE A 199 -2.17 -3.28 -4.83
N PHE A 200 -2.74 -3.11 -3.63
CA PHE A 200 -2.58 -1.84 -2.91
C PHE A 200 -1.11 -1.52 -2.66
N THR A 201 -0.27 -2.49 -2.31
CA THR A 201 1.16 -2.27 -2.09
C THR A 201 1.85 -1.77 -3.35
N HIS A 202 1.53 -2.37 -4.50
CA HIS A 202 2.02 -1.97 -5.82
C HIS A 202 1.57 -0.55 -6.22
N GLU A 203 0.26 -0.29 -6.16
CA GLU A 203 -0.31 1.00 -6.53
C GLU A 203 0.15 2.13 -5.61
N LEU A 204 0.37 1.84 -4.32
CA LEU A 204 0.98 2.79 -3.40
C LEU A 204 2.45 3.06 -3.72
N GLY A 205 3.17 2.10 -4.31
CA GLY A 205 4.50 2.31 -4.87
C GLY A 205 4.49 3.30 -6.03
N HIS A 206 3.51 3.18 -6.95
CA HIS A 206 3.27 4.21 -7.97
C HIS A 206 2.98 5.57 -7.36
N LEU A 207 2.19 5.58 -6.28
CA LEU A 207 1.81 6.81 -5.63
C LEU A 207 3.00 7.56 -5.02
N ILE A 208 4.04 6.87 -4.56
CA ILE A 208 5.27 7.51 -4.06
C ILE A 208 6.31 7.77 -5.16
N GLY A 209 5.99 7.45 -6.41
CA GLY A 209 6.81 7.82 -7.56
C GLY A 209 7.66 6.71 -8.15
N LEU A 210 7.33 5.45 -7.89
CA LEU A 210 7.97 4.31 -8.55
C LEU A 210 7.18 3.91 -9.79
N ASP A 211 7.82 3.74 -10.94
CA ASP A 211 7.27 2.98 -12.06
C ASP A 211 7.46 1.47 -11.83
N HIS A 212 6.98 0.65 -12.74
CA HIS A 212 7.26 -0.77 -12.76
C HIS A 212 8.76 -1.06 -12.73
N SER A 213 9.16 -2.16 -12.07
CA SER A 213 10.56 -2.60 -12.02
C SER A 213 11.11 -2.98 -13.41
N CYS A 214 10.23 -3.38 -14.33
CA CYS A 214 10.51 -3.67 -15.73
C CYS A 214 9.25 -3.43 -16.58
N ALA A 215 9.40 -3.34 -17.90
CA ALA A 215 8.31 -3.16 -18.87
C ALA A 215 7.96 -4.49 -19.57
N GLY A 216 6.66 -4.73 -19.84
CA GLY A 216 6.21 -5.95 -20.52
C GLY A 216 6.69 -6.07 -21.97
N SER A 217 6.98 -4.94 -22.64
CA SER A 217 7.53 -4.89 -23.98
C SER A 217 8.47 -3.70 -24.13
N TYR A 218 9.49 -3.85 -24.99
CA TYR A 218 10.32 -2.73 -25.41
C TYR A 218 9.55 -1.86 -26.39
N ASP A 219 9.37 -0.59 -26.06
CA ASP A 219 9.04 0.41 -27.07
C ASP A 219 10.35 1.08 -27.50
N ALA A 220 10.88 0.65 -28.65
CA ALA A 220 12.12 1.16 -29.20
C ALA A 220 12.08 2.66 -29.53
N SER A 221 10.89 3.26 -29.56
CA SER A 221 10.71 4.67 -29.87
C SER A 221 10.88 5.59 -28.66
N SER A 222 10.85 5.07 -27.43
CA SER A 222 11.14 5.91 -26.26
C SER A 222 12.51 5.55 -25.65
N PRO A 223 13.46 6.51 -25.64
CA PRO A 223 14.79 6.32 -25.08
C PRO A 223 14.79 6.21 -23.55
N THR A 224 13.61 6.12 -22.92
CA THR A 224 13.39 6.29 -21.48
C THR A 224 12.61 5.14 -20.83
N HIS A 225 12.68 3.91 -21.34
CA HIS A 225 11.92 2.81 -20.76
C HIS A 225 12.64 2.06 -19.63
N PRO A 226 11.88 1.54 -18.64
CA PRO A 226 12.35 0.46 -17.79
C PRO A 226 12.88 -0.71 -18.63
N PRO A 227 13.76 -1.56 -18.08
CA PRO A 227 14.23 -2.73 -18.81
C PRO A 227 13.09 -3.70 -19.10
N VAL A 228 13.22 -4.51 -20.15
CA VAL A 228 12.13 -5.41 -20.59
C VAL A 228 12.08 -6.65 -19.71
N CYS A 229 10.92 -6.96 -19.13
CA CYS A 229 10.75 -8.11 -18.24
C CYS A 229 11.07 -9.47 -18.89
N SER A 230 11.06 -9.57 -20.24
CA SER A 230 11.45 -10.79 -20.95
C SER A 230 12.96 -10.98 -21.09
N ASN A 231 13.79 -10.03 -20.64
CA ASN A 231 15.23 -10.14 -20.69
C ASN A 231 15.73 -11.10 -19.59
N SER A 232 16.32 -12.22 -20.01
CA SER A 232 16.85 -13.25 -19.11
C SER A 232 18.06 -12.81 -18.28
N GLY A 233 18.71 -11.70 -18.65
CA GLY A 233 19.82 -11.11 -17.90
C GLY A 233 19.38 -10.15 -16.78
N LEU A 234 18.08 -9.95 -16.56
CA LEU A 234 17.62 -9.09 -15.47
C LEU A 234 17.85 -9.73 -14.11
N ASP A 235 18.21 -8.88 -13.14
CA ASP A 235 18.38 -9.30 -11.76
C ASP A 235 17.05 -9.85 -11.22
N SER A 236 17.14 -10.97 -10.49
CA SER A 236 15.98 -11.66 -9.91
C SER A 236 15.11 -10.77 -9.00
N SER A 237 15.70 -9.72 -8.40
CA SER A 237 14.99 -8.74 -7.58
C SER A 237 13.93 -7.97 -8.37
N TYR A 238 14.04 -7.86 -9.69
CA TYR A 238 13.06 -7.13 -10.51
C TYR A 238 11.73 -7.89 -10.57
N PHE A 239 11.79 -9.22 -10.60
CA PHE A 239 10.62 -10.10 -10.70
C PHE A 239 9.91 -10.34 -9.37
N SER A 240 10.66 -10.18 -8.26
CA SER A 240 10.14 -10.29 -6.90
C SER A 240 9.71 -8.95 -6.30
N ALA A 241 10.08 -7.83 -6.94
CA ALA A 241 9.72 -6.47 -6.53
C ALA A 241 8.21 -6.26 -6.51
N VAL A 242 7.69 -5.54 -5.51
CA VAL A 242 6.27 -5.20 -5.47
C VAL A 242 5.87 -4.43 -6.73
N MET A 243 6.80 -3.69 -7.34
CA MET A 243 6.62 -2.97 -8.60
C MET A 243 6.70 -3.82 -9.88
N TYR A 244 6.79 -5.14 -9.81
CA TYR A 244 6.73 -5.97 -11.03
C TYR A 244 5.34 -5.89 -11.69
N PRO A 245 5.22 -5.66 -13.02
CA PRO A 245 3.96 -5.28 -13.70
C PRO A 245 2.97 -6.44 -13.92
N SER A 246 3.11 -7.52 -13.15
CA SER A 246 2.26 -8.70 -13.30
C SER A 246 2.06 -9.41 -11.96
N PHE A 247 0.84 -9.91 -11.77
CA PHE A 247 0.44 -10.71 -10.63
C PHE A 247 0.42 -12.18 -11.02
N ALA A 248 0.94 -13.02 -10.14
CA ALA A 248 0.91 -14.46 -10.33
C ALA A 248 -0.25 -15.08 -9.54
N PHE A 249 -0.71 -16.24 -10.00
CA PHE A 249 -1.71 -17.04 -9.33
C PHE A 249 -1.09 -18.36 -8.87
N LYS A 250 -1.66 -18.95 -7.81
CA LYS A 250 -1.31 -20.28 -7.35
C LYS A 250 -1.66 -21.32 -8.43
N SER A 251 -1.26 -22.57 -8.19
CA SER A 251 -1.57 -23.69 -9.09
C SER A 251 -3.06 -23.94 -9.30
N ASP A 252 -3.93 -23.40 -8.44
CA ASP A 252 -5.39 -23.44 -8.61
C ASP A 252 -5.89 -22.51 -9.72
N GLY A 253 -5.05 -21.60 -10.24
CA GLY A 253 -5.41 -20.61 -11.25
C GLY A 253 -6.40 -19.54 -10.78
N VAL A 254 -6.76 -19.53 -9.51
CA VAL A 254 -7.80 -18.65 -8.94
C VAL A 254 -7.22 -17.75 -7.86
N THR A 255 -6.37 -18.28 -6.98
CA THR A 255 -5.88 -17.53 -5.83
C THR A 255 -4.61 -16.77 -6.19
N GLY A 256 -4.60 -15.45 -6.01
CA GLY A 256 -3.41 -14.63 -6.19
C GLY A 256 -2.26 -15.05 -5.27
N ILE A 257 -1.03 -14.97 -5.77
CA ILE A 257 0.19 -15.12 -4.97
C ILE A 257 0.48 -13.78 -4.28
N PRO A 258 0.57 -13.76 -2.93
CA PRO A 258 0.96 -12.56 -2.21
C PRO A 258 2.34 -12.04 -2.62
N ARG A 259 2.43 -10.73 -2.88
CA ARG A 259 3.68 -9.97 -3.04
C ARG A 259 3.57 -8.68 -2.23
N LYS A 260 3.78 -8.82 -0.91
CA LYS A 260 3.57 -7.75 0.07
C LYS A 260 4.88 -7.15 0.58
N SER A 261 5.96 -7.92 0.62
CA SER A 261 7.23 -7.46 1.19
C SER A 261 8.02 -6.61 0.19
N LEU A 262 8.51 -5.45 0.64
CA LEU A 262 9.38 -4.58 -0.17
C LEU A 262 10.77 -5.20 -0.24
N ASN A 263 11.25 -5.53 -1.44
CA ASN A 263 12.58 -6.10 -1.59
C ASN A 263 13.65 -4.99 -1.77
N GLY A 264 14.92 -5.38 -1.95
CA GLY A 264 16.01 -4.42 -2.15
C GLY A 264 15.84 -3.51 -3.37
N ASN A 265 15.16 -3.95 -4.43
CA ASN A 265 14.86 -3.12 -5.60
C ASN A 265 13.85 -2.01 -5.24
N ASP A 266 12.76 -2.37 -4.55
CA ASP A 266 11.74 -1.42 -4.11
C ASP A 266 12.32 -0.40 -3.12
N GLN A 267 13.07 -0.89 -2.13
CA GLN A 267 13.69 -0.07 -1.09
C GLN A 267 14.76 0.87 -1.68
N GLY A 268 15.68 0.34 -2.49
CA GLY A 268 16.79 1.13 -3.06
C GLY A 268 16.29 2.27 -3.95
N ARG A 269 15.30 2.00 -4.81
CA ARG A 269 14.66 3.02 -5.67
C ARG A 269 13.92 4.08 -4.84
N THR A 270 13.20 3.65 -3.80
CA THR A 270 12.50 4.58 -2.90
C THR A 270 13.49 5.47 -2.13
N SER A 271 14.59 4.90 -1.65
CA SER A 271 15.67 5.63 -0.98
C SER A 271 16.35 6.64 -1.90
N CYS A 272 16.39 6.41 -3.22
CA CYS A 272 16.84 7.42 -4.18
C CYS A 272 15.87 8.61 -4.33
N LEU A 273 14.58 8.45 -3.99
CA LEU A 273 13.60 9.54 -4.03
C LEU A 273 13.54 10.33 -2.71
N TYR A 274 13.63 9.63 -1.58
CA TYR A 274 13.32 10.18 -0.25
C TYR A 274 14.40 9.99 0.82
N GLY A 275 15.42 9.16 0.57
CA GLY A 275 16.48 8.89 1.55
C GLY A 275 17.41 10.08 1.81
N PRO A 276 18.34 9.97 2.76
CA PRO A 276 19.31 11.03 3.09
C PRO A 276 20.12 11.50 1.86
N ASN A 277 20.44 10.56 0.98
CA ASN A 277 21.14 10.74 -0.29
C ASN A 277 20.20 10.79 -1.50
N ALA A 278 18.93 11.17 -1.30
CA ALA A 278 17.97 11.29 -2.38
C ALA A 278 18.51 12.19 -3.50
N LEU A 279 18.11 11.89 -4.73
CA LEU A 279 18.38 12.72 -5.89
C LEU A 279 17.78 14.12 -5.62
N LYS A 280 18.64 15.11 -5.45
CA LYS A 280 18.31 16.50 -5.11
C LYS A 280 18.69 17.45 -6.22
#